data_AF-A0A932JA98-F1
#
_entry.id   AF-A0A932JA98-F1
#
_cell.length_a   1.000
_cell.length_b   1.000
_cell.length_c   1.000
_cell.angle_alpha   90.00
_cell.angle_beta   90.00
_cell.angle_gamma   90.00
#
_symmetry.space_group_name_H-M   'P 1'
#
loop_
_entity.id
_entity.type
_entity.pdbx_description
1 polymer ?
#
loop_
_entity_poly.entity_id
_entity_poly.type
_entity_poly.pdbx_seq_one_letter_code
_entity_poly.pdbx_strand_id
1 'polypeptide(L)'
;MKLRLPVAVAVLAGLATLALYFIPPVTLPGNVDLRLLLVEWAATLGAVALLLGVLNLAFVHLRKISLFSSGWAYSIFLLLALVIMLGLGLLAILTPDPFASAAREGTRFAFLYIQTPVEASLAALLVVVMVLAGARLIYKRRNGPAVLFIIVTLILIAGLAPINLPGFDGLAALRDWVTQVPAVGGARGILLGIALGTVATGLRVILGADHPYGE
;
A
#
# COMPACT_ATOMS: atom_id res chain seq x y z
N MET A 1 -32.10 5.89 14.99
CA MET A 1 -31.44 7.03 15.67
C MET A 1 -30.13 6.68 16.38
N LYS A 2 -29.87 5.41 16.77
CA LYS A 2 -28.66 5.02 17.55
C LYS A 2 -27.32 5.08 16.79
N LEU A 3 -27.32 5.16 15.45
CA LEU A 3 -26.09 5.12 14.62
C LEU A 3 -25.59 6.49 14.11
N ARG A 4 -26.31 7.59 14.37
CA ARG A 4 -25.88 8.94 13.91
C ARG A 4 -24.81 9.57 14.82
N LEU A 5 -24.80 9.20 16.09
CA LEU A 5 -23.86 9.75 17.09
C LEU A 5 -22.40 9.32 16.86
N PRO A 6 -22.08 8.02 16.65
CA PRO A 6 -20.68 7.59 16.44
C PRO A 6 -20.09 8.18 15.17
N VAL A 7 -20.92 8.26 14.13
CA VAL A 7 -20.61 8.87 12.85
C VAL A 7 -20.27 10.35 12.98
N ALA A 8 -21.09 11.13 13.69
CA ALA A 8 -20.83 12.55 13.91
C ALA A 8 -19.53 12.79 14.68
N VAL A 9 -19.23 11.94 15.67
CA VAL A 9 -17.98 12.02 16.44
C VAL A 9 -16.76 11.78 15.53
N ALA A 10 -16.81 10.79 14.63
CA ALA A 10 -15.70 10.51 13.71
C ALA A 10 -15.42 11.68 12.75
N VAL A 11 -16.48 12.30 12.20
CA VAL A 11 -16.37 13.48 11.33
C VAL A 11 -15.73 14.64 12.05
N LEU A 12 -16.25 14.95 13.24
CA LEU A 12 -15.79 16.10 14.02
C LEU A 12 -14.35 15.89 14.47
N ALA A 13 -13.96 14.68 14.87
CA ALA A 13 -12.59 14.35 15.21
C ALA A 13 -11.64 14.53 14.02
N GLY A 14 -12.03 14.07 12.82
CA GLY A 14 -11.24 14.25 11.60
C GLY A 14 -11.08 15.72 11.19
N LEU A 15 -12.19 16.47 11.16
CA LEU A 15 -12.18 17.90 10.83
C LEU A 15 -11.41 18.72 11.86
N ALA A 16 -11.55 18.41 13.16
CA ALA A 16 -10.78 19.04 14.22
C ALA A 16 -9.29 18.79 14.02
N THR A 17 -8.88 17.52 13.82
CA THR A 17 -7.47 17.18 13.60
C THR A 17 -6.87 17.92 12.40
N LEU A 18 -7.63 18.06 11.32
CA LEU A 18 -7.21 18.82 10.14
C LEU A 18 -7.11 20.33 10.43
N ALA A 19 -8.10 20.91 11.10
CA ALA A 19 -8.09 22.32 11.47
C ALA A 19 -6.89 22.67 12.39
N LEU A 20 -6.55 21.77 13.32
CA LEU A 20 -5.39 21.85 14.20
C LEU A 20 -4.04 21.88 13.46
N TYR A 21 -3.99 21.54 12.17
CA TYR A 21 -2.79 21.67 11.35
C TYR A 21 -2.54 23.12 10.90
N PHE A 22 -3.59 23.92 10.74
CA PHE A 22 -3.53 25.28 10.19
C PHE A 22 -3.43 26.38 11.25
N ILE A 23 -3.55 26.03 12.54
CA ILE A 23 -3.47 26.97 13.66
C ILE A 23 -2.21 26.71 14.50
N PRO A 24 -1.73 27.69 15.29
CA PRO A 24 -0.65 27.48 16.24
C PRO A 24 -0.96 26.31 17.20
N PRO A 25 0.06 25.57 17.68
CA PRO A 25 -0.14 24.41 18.54
C PRO A 25 -1.01 24.75 19.76
N VAL A 26 -2.10 24.01 19.93
CA VAL A 26 -2.99 24.12 21.09
C VAL A 26 -2.52 23.13 22.15
N THR A 27 -1.96 23.64 23.23
CA THR A 27 -1.47 22.82 24.35
C THR A 27 -2.53 22.72 25.45
N LEU A 28 -2.78 21.49 25.88
CA LEU A 28 -3.61 21.18 27.05
C LEU A 28 -2.77 21.26 28.33
N PRO A 29 -3.41 21.35 29.53
CA PRO A 29 -2.71 21.24 30.80
C PRO A 29 -1.82 19.99 30.84
N GLY A 30 -0.56 20.15 31.25
CA GLY A 30 0.46 19.09 31.18
C GLY A 30 1.32 19.09 29.92
N ASN A 31 1.31 20.18 29.13
CA ASN A 31 2.11 20.34 27.91
C ASN A 31 1.82 19.29 26.81
N VAL A 32 0.59 18.79 26.77
CA VAL A 32 0.14 17.84 25.75
C VAL A 32 -0.37 18.62 24.54
N ASP A 33 0.23 18.41 23.36
CA ASP A 33 -0.28 18.96 22.10
C ASP A 33 -1.54 18.18 21.68
N LEU A 34 -2.69 18.88 21.63
CA LEU A 34 -3.98 18.28 21.28
C LEU A 34 -3.95 17.62 19.90
N ARG A 35 -3.19 18.16 18.95
CA ARG A 35 -3.04 17.56 17.60
C ARG A 35 -2.33 16.23 17.69
N LEU A 36 -1.22 16.16 18.43
CA LEU A 36 -0.45 14.94 18.60
C LEU A 36 -1.27 13.86 19.31
N LEU A 37 -2.04 14.24 20.33
CA LEU A 37 -2.94 13.35 21.03
C LEU A 37 -3.98 12.70 20.09
N LEU A 38 -4.63 13.52 19.25
CA LEU A 38 -5.63 13.02 18.29
C LEU A 38 -5.00 12.10 17.23
N VAL A 39 -3.79 12.43 16.75
CA VAL A 39 -3.04 11.59 15.81
C VAL A 39 -2.61 10.28 16.46
N GLU A 40 -2.18 10.29 17.72
CA GLU A 40 -1.81 9.09 18.47
C GLU A 40 -3.01 8.18 18.72
N TRP A 41 -4.19 8.76 19.01
CA TRP A 41 -5.44 8.01 19.11
C TRP A 41 -5.83 7.38 17.77
N ALA A 42 -5.67 8.10 16.66
CA ALA A 42 -5.90 7.55 15.33
C ALA A 42 -4.91 6.42 15.00
N ALA A 43 -3.63 6.58 15.36
CA ALA A 43 -2.59 5.58 15.15
C ALA A 43 -2.83 4.30 15.97
N THR A 44 -3.25 4.45 17.24
CA THR A 44 -3.59 3.31 18.11
C THR A 44 -4.84 2.58 17.61
N LEU A 45 -5.88 3.29 17.19
CA LEU A 45 -7.04 2.68 16.52
C LEU A 45 -6.65 1.97 15.21
N GLY A 46 -5.74 2.57 14.42
CA GLY A 46 -5.18 1.96 13.22
C GLY A 46 -4.42 0.66 13.51
N ALA A 47 -3.64 0.62 14.59
CA ALA A 47 -2.95 -0.59 15.03
C ALA A 47 -3.95 -1.69 15.43
N VAL A 48 -5.01 -1.36 16.16
CA VAL A 48 -6.09 -2.31 16.49
C VAL A 48 -6.80 -2.81 15.23
N ALA A 49 -7.09 -1.92 14.28
CA ALA A 49 -7.71 -2.30 13.01
C ALA A 49 -6.82 -3.25 12.20
N LEU A 50 -5.50 -3.02 12.17
CA LEU A 50 -4.53 -3.92 11.55
C LEU A 50 -4.57 -5.31 12.20
N LEU A 51 -4.59 -5.39 13.54
CA LEU A 51 -4.71 -6.65 14.26
C LEU A 51 -6.02 -7.39 13.90
N LEU A 52 -7.15 -6.68 13.88
CA LEU A 52 -8.43 -7.25 13.44
C LEU A 52 -8.37 -7.73 11.98
N GLY A 53 -7.67 -7.02 11.10
CA GLY A 53 -7.43 -7.42 9.72
C GLY A 53 -6.66 -8.73 9.61
N VAL A 54 -5.57 -8.87 10.36
CA VAL A 54 -4.77 -10.11 10.44
C VAL A 54 -5.58 -11.27 11.00
N LEU A 55 -6.33 -11.04 12.08
CA LEU A 55 -7.20 -12.05 12.68
C LEU A 55 -8.30 -12.47 11.70
N ASN A 56 -8.93 -11.53 11.01
CA ASN A 56 -9.95 -11.83 10.00
C ASN A 56 -9.38 -12.68 8.86
N LEU A 57 -8.20 -12.32 8.35
CA LEU A 57 -7.50 -13.12 7.35
C LEU A 57 -7.26 -14.54 7.85
N ALA A 58 -6.76 -14.69 9.08
CA ALA A 58 -6.54 -15.99 9.69
C ALA A 58 -7.84 -16.80 9.81
N PHE A 59 -8.92 -16.19 10.31
CA PHE A 59 -10.23 -16.85 10.45
C PHE A 59 -10.81 -17.31 9.12
N VAL A 60 -10.75 -16.46 8.09
CA VAL A 60 -11.23 -16.80 6.73
C VAL A 60 -10.48 -18.02 6.19
N HIS A 61 -9.15 -18.03 6.33
CA HIS A 61 -8.32 -19.14 5.84
C HIS A 61 -8.45 -20.41 6.69
N LEU A 62 -8.60 -20.29 8.01
CA LEU A 62 -8.89 -21.42 8.89
C LEU A 62 -10.24 -22.05 8.58
N ARG A 63 -11.29 -21.24 8.39
CA ARG A 63 -12.62 -21.71 7.98
C ARG A 63 -12.59 -22.38 6.60
N LYS A 64 -11.81 -21.81 5.67
CA LYS A 64 -11.59 -22.38 4.34
C LYS A 64 -10.96 -23.78 4.40
N ILE A 65 -10.02 -24.00 5.32
CA ILE A 65 -9.40 -25.31 5.59
C ILE A 65 -10.40 -26.26 6.25
N SER A 66 -11.12 -25.83 7.29
CA SER A 66 -12.08 -26.70 7.99
C SER A 66 -13.22 -27.18 7.08
N LEU A 67 -13.60 -26.37 6.10
CA LEU A 67 -14.65 -26.68 5.13
C LEU A 67 -14.13 -27.36 3.85
N PHE A 68 -12.83 -27.66 3.74
CA PHE A 68 -12.19 -28.24 2.54
C PHE A 68 -12.58 -27.56 1.23
N SER A 69 -12.79 -26.23 1.27
CA SER A 69 -13.23 -25.48 0.10
C SER A 69 -12.13 -25.38 -0.97
N SER A 70 -12.50 -25.02 -2.21
CA SER A 70 -11.55 -24.96 -3.33
C SER A 70 -10.30 -24.11 -3.02
N GLY A 71 -9.12 -24.72 -3.17
CA GLY A 71 -7.83 -24.10 -2.85
C GLY A 71 -7.51 -24.02 -1.34
N TRP A 72 -8.09 -24.89 -0.51
CA TRP A 72 -7.78 -24.96 0.93
C TRP A 72 -6.30 -25.24 1.22
N ALA A 73 -5.64 -26.07 0.40
CA ALA A 73 -4.22 -26.40 0.59
C ALA A 73 -3.33 -25.14 0.56
N TYR A 74 -3.59 -24.20 -0.35
CA TYR A 74 -2.86 -22.92 -0.39
C TYR A 74 -3.07 -22.06 0.86
N SER A 75 -4.19 -22.23 1.56
CA SER A 75 -4.46 -21.50 2.81
C SER A 75 -3.56 -21.97 3.95
N ILE A 76 -3.09 -23.23 3.93
CA ILE A 76 -2.12 -23.73 4.91
C ILE A 76 -0.79 -22.98 4.77
N PHE A 77 -0.29 -22.85 3.54
CA PHE A 77 0.95 -22.12 3.27
C PHE A 77 0.84 -20.65 3.69
N LEU A 78 -0.30 -20.01 3.44
CA LEU A 78 -0.55 -18.63 3.86
C LEU A 78 -0.52 -18.49 5.38
N LEU A 79 -1.24 -19.35 6.12
CA LEU A 79 -1.27 -19.31 7.58
C LEU A 79 0.10 -19.60 8.19
N LEU A 80 0.85 -20.55 7.62
CA LEU A 80 2.20 -20.87 8.06
C LEU A 80 3.15 -19.68 7.84
N ALA A 81 3.11 -19.05 6.65
CA ALA A 81 3.88 -17.85 6.37
C ALA A 81 3.50 -16.69 7.29
N LEU A 82 2.21 -16.51 7.59
CA LEU A 82 1.72 -15.51 8.53
C LEU A 82 2.32 -15.71 9.93
N VAL A 83 2.24 -16.94 10.46
CA VAL A 83 2.76 -17.26 11.81
C VAL A 83 4.28 -17.11 11.87
N ILE A 84 5.01 -17.57 10.85
CA ILE A 84 6.47 -17.44 10.79
C ILE A 84 6.87 -15.96 10.75
N MET A 85 6.30 -15.17 9.84
CA MET A 85 6.67 -13.76 9.70
C MET A 85 6.28 -12.93 10.91
N LEU A 86 5.10 -13.16 11.47
CA LEU A 86 4.66 -12.50 12.70
C LEU A 86 5.56 -12.90 13.88
N GLY A 87 5.90 -14.19 14.02
CA GLY A 87 6.81 -14.69 15.04
C GLY A 87 8.21 -14.08 14.94
N LEU A 88 8.81 -14.06 13.74
CA LEU A 88 10.11 -13.42 13.49
C LEU A 88 10.07 -11.92 13.80
N GLY A 89 8.99 -11.23 13.40
CA GLY A 89 8.79 -9.81 13.71
C GLY A 89 8.73 -9.54 15.22
N LEU A 90 7.95 -10.32 15.97
CA LEU A 90 7.89 -10.19 17.43
C LEU A 90 9.22 -10.52 18.10
N LEU A 91 9.90 -11.59 17.70
CA LEU A 91 11.20 -11.96 18.27
C LEU A 91 12.24 -10.87 18.03
N ALA A 92 12.26 -10.24 16.86
CA ALA A 92 13.18 -9.15 16.53
C ALA A 92 13.02 -7.90 17.43
N ILE A 93 11.83 -7.72 18.03
CA ILE A 93 11.48 -6.57 18.89
C ILE A 93 11.58 -6.93 20.38
N LEU A 94 11.10 -8.11 20.77
CA LEU A 94 10.88 -8.48 22.17
C LEU A 94 12.06 -9.23 22.81
N THR A 95 13.02 -9.73 22.02
CA THR A 95 14.16 -10.50 22.55
C THR A 95 15.46 -9.71 22.44
N PRO A 96 16.43 -9.92 23.35
CA PRO A 96 17.78 -9.38 23.20
C PRO A 96 18.60 -10.19 22.18
N ASP A 97 19.73 -9.63 21.77
CA ASP A 97 20.70 -10.35 20.94
C ASP A 97 21.26 -11.57 21.70
N PRO A 98 21.50 -12.71 21.02
CA PRO A 98 21.57 -12.90 19.57
C PRO A 98 20.24 -13.29 18.89
N PHE A 99 19.15 -13.46 19.64
CA PHE A 99 17.89 -13.95 19.08
C PHE A 99 17.20 -12.89 18.22
N ALA A 100 17.27 -11.62 18.63
CA ALA A 100 16.74 -10.53 17.82
C ALA A 100 17.46 -10.36 16.48
N SER A 101 18.80 -10.44 16.44
CA SER A 101 19.56 -10.37 15.20
C SER A 101 19.25 -11.54 14.26
N ALA A 102 19.13 -12.76 14.77
CA ALA A 102 18.71 -13.93 13.98
C ALA A 102 17.29 -13.76 13.40
N ALA A 103 16.35 -13.23 14.19
CA ALA A 103 14.99 -12.97 13.75
C ALA A 103 14.93 -11.89 12.64
N ARG A 104 15.70 -10.80 12.78
CA ARG A 104 15.85 -9.77 11.74
C ARG A 104 16.42 -10.35 10.45
N GLU A 105 17.44 -11.20 10.54
CA GLU A 105 18.01 -11.88 9.38
C GLU A 105 16.98 -12.78 8.69
N GLY A 106 16.15 -13.49 9.47
CA GLY A 106 15.02 -14.25 8.94
C GLY A 106 14.00 -13.38 8.19
N THR A 107 13.62 -12.23 8.74
CA THR A 107 12.72 -11.28 8.03
C THR A 107 13.36 -10.70 6.77
N ARG A 108 14.66 -10.41 6.82
CA ARG A 108 15.44 -9.91 5.68
C ARG A 108 15.54 -10.95 4.57
N PHE A 109 15.72 -12.22 4.93
CA PHE A 109 15.73 -13.33 3.98
C PHE A 109 14.42 -13.39 3.20
N ALA A 110 13.27 -13.34 3.89
CA ALA A 110 11.97 -13.33 3.23
C ALA A 110 11.82 -12.12 2.28
N PHE A 111 12.30 -10.94 2.69
CA PHE A 111 12.27 -9.75 1.85
C PHE A 111 13.12 -9.89 0.58
N LEU A 112 14.39 -10.31 0.72
CA LEU A 112 15.35 -10.34 -0.39
C LEU A 112 15.15 -11.53 -1.33
N TYR A 113 14.73 -12.69 -0.81
CA TYR A 113 14.67 -13.93 -1.57
C TYR A 113 13.24 -14.37 -1.94
N ILE A 114 12.20 -13.80 -1.31
CA ILE A 114 10.81 -14.13 -1.63
C ILE A 114 10.09 -12.90 -2.19
N GLN A 115 10.03 -11.80 -1.45
CA GLN A 115 9.27 -10.61 -1.87
C GLN A 115 9.90 -9.92 -3.08
N THR A 116 11.19 -9.58 -3.01
CA THR A 116 11.88 -8.83 -4.07
C THR A 116 11.85 -9.55 -5.43
N PRO A 117 12.11 -10.87 -5.52
CA PRO A 117 12.05 -11.58 -6.80
C PRO A 117 10.63 -11.69 -7.35
N VAL A 118 9.61 -11.82 -6.50
CA VAL A 118 8.19 -11.84 -6.92
C VAL A 118 7.80 -10.48 -7.48
N GLU A 119 8.16 -9.39 -6.81
CA GLU A 119 7.94 -8.03 -7.30
C GLU A 119 8.64 -7.79 -8.64
N ALA A 120 9.91 -8.22 -8.78
CA ALA A 120 10.65 -8.14 -10.02
C ALA A 120 10.01 -8.95 -11.16
N SER A 121 9.47 -10.14 -10.85
CA SER A 121 8.78 -11.00 -11.82
C SER A 121 7.47 -10.36 -12.31
N LEU A 122 6.70 -9.76 -11.40
CA LEU A 122 5.48 -9.01 -11.75
C LEU A 122 5.80 -7.76 -12.58
N ALA A 123 6.88 -7.04 -12.23
CA ALA A 123 7.36 -5.91 -13.02
C ALA A 123 7.80 -6.34 -14.42
N ALA A 124 8.50 -7.47 -14.55
CA ALA A 124 8.89 -8.03 -15.84
C ALA A 124 7.66 -8.41 -16.68
N LEU A 125 6.66 -9.06 -16.08
CA LEU A 125 5.39 -9.37 -16.75
C LEU A 125 4.71 -8.09 -17.28
N LEU A 126 4.70 -7.03 -16.48
CA LEU A 126 4.14 -5.74 -16.86
C LEU A 126 4.87 -5.14 -18.07
N VAL A 127 6.20 -5.22 -18.12
CA VAL A 127 6.97 -4.79 -19.30
C VAL A 127 6.60 -5.59 -20.54
N VAL A 128 6.50 -6.93 -20.44
CA VAL A 128 6.09 -7.78 -21.58
C VAL A 128 4.69 -7.40 -22.06
N VAL A 129 3.74 -7.20 -21.14
CA VAL A 129 2.37 -6.76 -21.47
C VAL A 129 2.39 -5.37 -22.10
N MET A 130 3.21 -4.43 -21.62
CA MET A 130 3.35 -3.09 -22.21
C MET A 130 3.86 -3.15 -23.65
N VAL A 131 4.86 -4.00 -23.94
CA VAL A 131 5.39 -4.19 -25.30
C VAL A 131 4.31 -4.76 -26.22
N LEU A 132 3.63 -5.84 -25.79
CA LEU A 132 2.56 -6.45 -26.57
C LEU A 132 1.39 -5.50 -26.81
N ALA A 133 1.01 -4.72 -25.79
CA ALA A 133 -0.02 -3.70 -25.90
C ALA A 133 0.41 -2.58 -26.87
N GLY A 134 1.65 -2.11 -26.78
CA GLY A 134 2.22 -1.11 -27.68
C GLY A 134 2.23 -1.58 -29.14
N ALA A 135 2.70 -2.81 -29.38
CA ALA A 135 2.68 -3.43 -30.72
C ALA A 135 1.25 -3.51 -31.26
N ARG A 136 0.30 -4.01 -30.47
CA ARG A 136 -1.13 -4.10 -30.85
C ARG A 136 -1.72 -2.72 -31.15
N LEU A 137 -1.32 -1.70 -30.41
CA LEU A 137 -1.84 -0.35 -30.55
C LEU A 137 -1.41 0.29 -31.88
N ILE A 138 -0.16 0.10 -32.31
CA ILE A 138 0.36 0.57 -33.61
C ILE A 138 -0.48 0.04 -34.79
N TYR A 139 -0.89 -1.22 -34.72
CA TYR A 139 -1.68 -1.86 -35.78
C TYR A 139 -3.14 -1.43 -35.78
N LYS A 140 -3.73 -1.14 -34.62
CA LYS A 140 -5.19 -0.91 -34.49
C LYS A 140 -5.58 0.56 -34.46
N ARG A 141 -4.75 1.45 -33.87
CA ARG A 141 -5.08 2.87 -33.67
C ARG A 141 -3.83 3.74 -33.67
N ARG A 142 -3.72 4.65 -34.64
CA ARG A 142 -2.64 5.66 -34.73
C ARG A 142 -3.10 7.01 -34.18
N ASN A 143 -3.36 7.09 -32.88
CA ASN A 143 -3.74 8.33 -32.20
C ASN A 143 -2.57 8.91 -31.37
N GLY A 144 -2.59 10.21 -31.09
CA GLY A 144 -1.52 10.89 -30.33
C GLY A 144 -1.13 10.19 -29.01
N PRO A 145 -2.09 9.76 -28.17
CA PRO A 145 -1.79 9.04 -26.94
C PRO A 145 -1.10 7.68 -27.14
N ALA A 146 -1.41 6.97 -28.24
CA ALA A 146 -0.73 5.71 -28.55
C ALA A 146 0.75 5.92 -28.84
N VAL A 147 1.07 6.94 -29.64
CA VAL A 147 2.45 7.29 -29.99
C VAL A 147 3.22 7.67 -28.72
N LEU A 148 2.62 8.48 -27.85
CA LEU A 148 3.21 8.84 -26.56
C LEU A 148 3.47 7.60 -25.69
N PHE A 149 2.49 6.69 -25.57
CA PHE A 149 2.63 5.45 -24.81
C PHE A 149 3.81 4.60 -25.30
N ILE A 150 3.96 4.45 -26.62
CA ILE A 150 5.04 3.66 -27.22
C ILE A 150 6.39 4.32 -26.95
N ILE A 151 6.50 5.64 -27.14
CA ILE A 151 7.74 6.38 -26.87
C ILE A 151 8.17 6.20 -25.42
N VAL A 152 7.26 6.41 -24.46
CA VAL A 152 7.55 6.24 -23.03
C VAL A 152 7.93 4.79 -22.71
N THR A 153 7.24 3.81 -23.29
CA THR A 153 7.55 2.39 -23.09
C THR A 153 8.94 2.04 -23.60
N LEU A 154 9.32 2.52 -24.79
CA LEU A 154 10.65 2.30 -25.36
C LEU A 154 11.75 2.95 -24.51
N ILE A 155 11.55 4.18 -24.03
CA ILE A 155 12.50 4.86 -23.14
C ILE A 155 12.71 4.05 -21.86
N LEU A 156 11.62 3.58 -21.24
CA LEU A 156 11.70 2.80 -20.01
C LEU A 156 12.45 1.48 -20.24
N ILE A 157 12.12 0.73 -21.29
CA ILE A 157 12.81 -0.54 -21.61
C ILE A 157 14.29 -0.31 -21.91
N ALA A 158 14.61 0.71 -22.70
CA ALA A 158 15.99 1.04 -23.03
C ALA A 158 16.79 1.42 -21.78
N GLY A 159 16.18 2.08 -20.80
CA GLY A 159 16.81 2.40 -19.52
C GLY A 159 16.90 1.23 -18.52
N LEU A 160 16.23 0.10 -18.76
CA LEU A 160 16.42 -1.13 -17.97
C LEU A 160 17.61 -1.97 -18.48
N ALA A 161 18.04 -1.78 -19.72
CA ALA A 161 19.18 -2.49 -20.27
C ALA A 161 20.47 -1.95 -19.63
N PRO A 162 21.38 -2.81 -19.12
CA PRO A 162 22.67 -2.39 -18.58
C PRO A 162 23.62 -1.98 -19.72
N ILE A 163 23.29 -0.88 -20.40
CA ILE A 163 24.07 -0.32 -21.51
C ILE A 163 25.16 0.57 -20.91
N ASN A 164 26.26 -0.04 -20.48
CA ASN A 164 27.46 0.67 -20.03
C ASN A 164 28.34 1.05 -21.23
N LEU A 165 27.77 1.79 -22.19
CA LEU A 165 28.52 2.32 -23.34
C LEU A 165 28.87 3.79 -23.08
N PRO A 166 30.15 4.19 -23.23
CA PRO A 166 30.54 5.59 -23.10
C PRO A 166 29.75 6.45 -24.10
N GLY A 167 28.99 7.43 -23.60
CA GLY A 167 28.11 8.31 -24.38
C GLY A 167 26.61 8.07 -24.22
N PHE A 168 26.19 7.01 -23.49
CA PHE A 168 24.78 6.66 -23.26
C PHE A 168 24.26 7.00 -21.84
N ASP A 169 25.03 7.71 -21.02
CA ASP A 169 24.65 8.12 -19.64
C ASP A 169 23.34 8.93 -19.58
N GLY A 170 22.99 9.64 -20.68
CA GLY A 170 21.76 10.41 -20.80
C GLY A 170 20.48 9.57 -20.79
N LEU A 171 20.53 8.29 -21.20
CA LEU A 171 19.34 7.42 -21.16
C LEU A 171 18.97 7.02 -19.74
N ALA A 172 19.96 6.74 -18.89
CA ALA A 172 19.73 6.47 -17.46
C ALA A 172 19.13 7.70 -16.77
N ALA A 173 19.69 8.90 -17.01
CA ALA A 173 19.15 10.15 -16.49
C ALA A 173 17.72 10.43 -16.96
N LEU A 174 17.40 10.14 -18.22
CA LEU A 174 16.05 10.30 -18.76
C LEU A 174 15.05 9.32 -18.11
N ARG A 175 15.44 8.04 -17.93
CA ARG A 175 14.63 7.07 -17.19
C ARG A 175 14.38 7.53 -15.77
N ASP A 176 15.41 7.99 -15.08
CA ASP A 176 15.31 8.43 -13.69
C ASP A 176 14.41 9.66 -13.60
N TRP A 177 14.51 10.61 -14.53
CA TRP A 177 13.59 11.73 -14.60
C TRP A 177 12.13 11.28 -14.82
N VAL A 178 11.87 10.36 -15.77
CA VAL A 178 10.52 9.84 -16.03
C VAL A 178 9.96 9.09 -14.80
N THR A 179 10.78 8.30 -14.12
CA THR A 179 10.32 7.52 -12.96
C THR A 179 10.15 8.39 -11.71
N GLN A 180 11.02 9.38 -11.49
CA GLN A 180 10.99 10.21 -10.28
C GLN A 180 10.08 11.42 -10.36
N VAL A 181 9.76 11.91 -11.57
CA VAL A 181 8.92 13.10 -11.74
C VAL A 181 7.47 12.72 -12.12
N PRO A 182 7.15 12.33 -13.37
CA PRO A 182 5.77 12.04 -13.74
C PRO A 182 5.24 10.73 -13.13
N ALA A 183 6.05 9.67 -13.00
CA ALA A 183 5.54 8.42 -12.44
C ALA A 183 5.27 8.52 -10.93
N VAL A 184 6.20 9.11 -10.14
CA VAL A 184 5.93 9.43 -8.73
C VAL A 184 4.79 10.44 -8.59
N GLY A 185 4.69 11.44 -9.47
CA GLY A 185 3.56 12.37 -9.51
C GLY A 185 2.23 11.65 -9.72
N GLY A 186 2.17 10.71 -10.66
CA GLY A 186 1.01 9.86 -10.90
C GLY A 186 0.69 8.95 -9.71
N ALA A 187 1.70 8.31 -9.11
CA ALA A 187 1.55 7.48 -7.92
C ALA A 187 0.98 8.29 -6.74
N ARG A 188 1.50 9.50 -6.51
CA ARG A 188 0.95 10.43 -5.51
C ARG A 188 -0.48 10.84 -5.85
N GLY A 189 -0.79 11.11 -7.12
CA GLY A 189 -2.15 11.39 -7.58
C GLY A 189 -3.12 10.24 -7.31
N ILE A 190 -2.70 8.99 -7.53
CA ILE A 190 -3.48 7.79 -7.18
C ILE A 190 -3.68 7.71 -5.68
N LEU A 191 -2.63 7.91 -4.87
CA LEU A 191 -2.74 7.91 -3.41
C LEU A 191 -3.70 8.99 -2.90
N LEU A 192 -3.64 10.19 -3.46
CA LEU A 192 -4.60 11.26 -3.18
C LEU A 192 -6.01 10.89 -3.61
N GLY A 193 -6.18 10.26 -4.78
CA GLY A 193 -7.47 9.76 -5.26
C GLY A 193 -8.04 8.68 -4.35
N ILE A 194 -7.23 7.73 -3.89
CA ILE A 194 -7.61 6.71 -2.91
C ILE A 194 -8.01 7.39 -1.59
N ALA A 195 -7.22 8.33 -1.09
CA ALA A 195 -7.53 9.07 0.13
C ALA A 195 -8.84 9.85 0.01
N LEU A 196 -9.08 10.54 -1.10
CA LEU A 196 -10.35 11.22 -1.36
C LEU A 196 -11.50 10.22 -1.51
N GLY A 197 -11.27 9.07 -2.14
CA GLY A 197 -12.25 7.99 -2.28
C GLY A 197 -12.63 7.36 -0.94
N THR A 198 -11.68 7.16 -0.03
CA THR A 198 -11.96 6.67 1.32
C THR A 198 -12.67 7.72 2.14
N VAL A 199 -12.29 9.01 2.04
CA VAL A 199 -13.01 10.13 2.66
C VAL A 199 -14.43 10.23 2.11
N ALA A 200 -14.65 10.09 0.80
CA ALA A 200 -15.97 10.15 0.17
C ALA A 200 -16.84 8.97 0.59
N THR A 201 -16.27 7.75 0.66
CA THR A 201 -16.96 6.57 1.20
C THR A 201 -17.33 6.77 2.66
N GLY A 202 -16.39 7.30 3.47
CA GLY A 202 -16.65 7.72 4.84
C GLY A 202 -17.80 8.72 4.90
N LEU A 203 -17.78 9.77 4.07
CA LEU A 203 -18.80 10.82 4.03
C LEU A 203 -20.17 10.28 3.63
N ARG A 204 -20.25 9.30 2.71
CA ARG A 204 -21.51 8.64 2.35
C ARG A 204 -22.10 7.84 3.50
N VAL A 205 -21.25 7.11 4.23
CA VAL A 205 -21.65 6.47 5.49
C VAL A 205 -22.09 7.54 6.50
N ILE A 206 -21.41 8.69 6.53
CA ILE A 206 -21.72 9.79 7.45
C ILE A 206 -23.08 10.43 7.20
N LEU A 207 -23.38 10.69 5.94
CA LEU A 207 -24.64 11.30 5.51
C LEU A 207 -25.81 10.30 5.52
N GLY A 208 -25.56 9.03 5.88
CA GLY A 208 -26.55 7.97 5.90
C GLY A 208 -27.01 7.55 4.51
N ALA A 209 -26.22 7.85 3.47
CA ALA A 209 -26.47 7.38 2.12
C ALA A 209 -26.13 5.89 1.99
N ASP A 210 -25.06 5.45 2.64
CA ASP A 210 -24.67 4.05 2.74
C ASP A 210 -24.92 3.52 4.17
N HIS A 211 -25.61 2.38 4.28
CA HIS A 211 -25.88 1.69 5.54
C HIS A 211 -25.06 0.39 5.62
N PRO A 212 -23.78 0.43 6.05
CA PRO A 212 -22.92 -0.77 6.08
C PRO A 212 -23.37 -1.85 7.09
N TYR A 213 -24.31 -1.51 7.99
CA TYR A 213 -24.82 -2.39 9.04
C TYR A 213 -26.30 -2.75 8.85
N GLY A 214 -26.85 -2.56 7.66
CA GLY A 214 -28.23 -2.90 7.34
C GLY A 214 -28.37 -4.38 7.00
N GLU A 215 -28.68 -5.19 8.02
CA GLU A 215 -29.99 -5.86 8.02
C GLU A 215 -30.96 -5.03 8.87
#